data_AF-A0A7S4EGG1-F1
#
_entry.id   AF-A0A7S4EGG1-F1
#
_cell.length_a   1.000
_cell.length_b   1.000
_cell.length_c   1.000
_cell.angle_alpha   90.00
_cell.angle_beta   90.00
_cell.angle_gamma   90.00
#
_symmetry.space_group_name_H-M   'P 1'
#
loop_
_entity.id
_entity.type
_entity.pdbx_description
1 polymer ?
#
loop_
_entity_poly.entity_id
_entity_poly.type
_entity_poly.pdbx_seq_one_letter_code
_entity_poly.pdbx_strand_id
1 'polypeptide(L)'
;MQTMVPSGTEVKRGDRGAFARASGAYAIVVTHDEEKGTTKLRLPSGGKKTVPSTVRAQIGIVAGGGRTDKPLLKAGRAYHKYAVKRNCWPKIRGVAKNPVEHPHGGGNHQHIGMPSTTGRMRP
;
A
#
# COMPACT_ATOMS: atom_id res chain seq x y z
N MET A 1 1.00 -1.55 -30.03
CA MET A 1 0.38 -1.42 -28.70
C MET A 1 1.31 -0.62 -27.80
N GLN A 2 1.07 0.67 -27.64
CA GLN A 2 1.94 1.55 -26.85
C GLN A 2 1.53 1.40 -25.37
N THR A 3 2.35 0.73 -24.56
CA THR A 3 2.13 0.58 -23.12
C THR A 3 2.35 1.92 -22.43
N MET A 4 1.31 2.76 -22.42
CA MET A 4 1.34 4.01 -21.67
C MET A 4 1.47 3.70 -20.18
N VAL A 5 2.41 4.38 -19.52
CA VAL A 5 2.72 4.24 -18.09
C VAL A 5 2.20 5.49 -17.36
N PRO A 6 0.95 5.47 -16.86
CA PRO A 6 0.43 6.59 -16.08
C PRO A 6 0.84 6.52 -14.60
N SER A 7 1.05 7.68 -14.00
CA SER A 7 1.10 7.91 -12.56
C SER A 7 0.00 8.89 -12.14
N GLY A 8 -0.41 8.83 -10.88
CA GLY A 8 -1.42 9.75 -10.34
C GLY A 8 -2.82 9.65 -10.97
N THR A 9 -3.22 8.46 -11.44
CA THR A 9 -4.51 8.27 -12.13
C THR A 9 -5.71 8.47 -11.21
N GLU A 10 -6.76 9.12 -11.71
CA GLU A 10 -8.03 9.29 -10.99
C GLU A 10 -8.84 7.97 -10.93
N VAL A 11 -9.69 7.80 -9.91
CA VAL A 11 -10.64 6.67 -9.85
C VAL A 11 -11.91 7.01 -10.62
N LYS A 12 -12.45 8.21 -10.35
CA LYS A 12 -13.57 8.83 -11.05
C LYS A 12 -13.13 10.17 -11.61
N ARG A 13 -13.86 10.65 -12.62
CA ARG A 13 -13.60 11.95 -13.23
C ARG A 13 -13.65 13.05 -12.16
N GLY A 14 -12.54 13.78 -11.98
CA GLY A 14 -12.45 14.90 -11.05
C GLY A 14 -11.91 14.55 -9.65
N ASP A 15 -11.47 13.30 -9.41
CA ASP A 15 -10.87 12.90 -8.12
C ASP A 15 -9.46 13.46 -7.89
N ARG A 16 -8.87 14.20 -8.85
CA ARG A 16 -7.54 14.85 -8.73
C ARG A 16 -6.37 13.91 -8.38
N GLY A 17 -6.53 12.62 -8.69
CA GLY A 17 -5.50 11.59 -8.65
C GLY A 17 -5.53 10.74 -7.38
N ALA A 18 -5.62 9.42 -7.55
CA ALA A 18 -5.75 8.46 -6.46
C ALA A 18 -4.76 7.29 -6.55
N PHE A 19 -4.53 6.74 -7.75
CA PHE A 19 -3.66 5.58 -7.95
C PHE A 19 -2.23 5.97 -8.32
N ALA A 20 -1.28 5.08 -8.02
CA ALA A 20 0.13 5.19 -8.42
C ALA A 20 0.77 6.56 -8.10
N ARG A 21 0.66 7.00 -6.84
CA ARG A 21 1.24 8.28 -6.34
C ARG A 21 2.50 8.10 -5.48
N ALA A 22 2.80 6.87 -5.08
CA ALA A 22 3.98 6.60 -4.25
C ALA A 22 5.27 6.72 -5.07
N SER A 23 6.38 6.99 -4.40
CA SER A 23 7.71 7.10 -5.03
C SER A 23 8.06 5.85 -5.84
N GLY A 24 8.34 5.99 -7.14
CA GLY A 24 8.60 4.89 -8.05
C GLY A 24 7.38 4.06 -8.48
N ALA A 25 6.17 4.43 -8.03
CA ALA A 25 4.96 3.71 -8.44
C ALA A 25 4.49 4.18 -9.82
N TYR A 26 3.92 3.23 -10.57
CA TYR A 26 3.29 3.47 -11.86
C TYR A 26 2.16 2.47 -12.08
N ALA A 27 1.26 2.79 -13.01
CA ALA A 27 0.27 1.86 -13.55
C ALA A 27 0.60 1.56 -15.01
N ILE A 28 0.02 0.50 -15.55
CA ILE A 28 0.14 0.15 -16.98
C ILE A 28 -1.25 0.12 -17.59
N VAL A 29 -1.42 0.81 -18.71
CA VAL A 29 -2.63 0.68 -19.53
C VAL A 29 -2.58 -0.64 -20.30
N VAL A 30 -3.58 -1.50 -20.11
CA VAL A 30 -3.61 -2.84 -20.70
C VAL A 30 -4.47 -2.85 -21.96
N THR A 31 -5.73 -2.40 -21.84
CA THR A 31 -6.69 -2.36 -22.95
C THR A 31 -7.61 -1.17 -22.82
N HIS A 32 -8.00 -0.60 -23.95
CA HIS A 32 -9.11 0.33 -24.05
C HIS A 32 -10.34 -0.41 -24.57
N ASP A 33 -11.50 -0.08 -24.03
CA ASP A 33 -12.81 -0.55 -24.46
C ASP A 33 -13.59 0.68 -24.92
N GLU A 34 -13.65 0.87 -26.24
CA GLU A 34 -14.24 2.05 -26.87
C GLU A 34 -15.77 2.03 -26.79
N GLU A 35 -16.40 0.86 -26.86
CA GLU A 35 -17.86 0.71 -26.76
C GLU A 35 -18.40 1.16 -25.41
N LYS A 36 -17.67 0.86 -24.32
CA LYS A 36 -18.06 1.24 -22.96
C LYS A 36 -17.39 2.52 -22.49
N GLY A 37 -16.50 3.10 -23.28
CA GLY A 37 -15.70 4.27 -22.89
C GLY A 37 -14.87 4.02 -21.62
N THR A 38 -14.35 2.81 -21.45
CA THR A 38 -13.55 2.43 -20.26
C THR A 38 -12.14 1.96 -20.63
N THR A 39 -11.22 2.10 -19.68
CA THR A 39 -9.83 1.69 -19.81
C THR A 39 -9.47 0.75 -18.66
N LYS A 40 -8.82 -0.37 -18.97
CA LYS A 40 -8.30 -1.31 -17.97
C LYS A 40 -6.86 -0.98 -17.63
N LEU A 41 -6.63 -0.73 -16.34
CA LEU A 41 -5.32 -0.44 -15.77
C LEU A 41 -4.83 -1.62 -14.94
N ARG A 42 -3.53 -1.91 -15.02
CA ARG A 42 -2.82 -2.74 -14.05
C ARG A 42 -2.20 -1.82 -13.00
N LEU A 43 -2.65 -1.98 -11.76
CA LEU A 43 -2.17 -1.21 -10.62
C LEU A 43 -0.80 -1.72 -10.14
N PRO A 44 -0.03 -0.91 -9.38
CA PRO A 44 1.24 -1.35 -8.81
C PRO A 44 1.10 -2.51 -7.82
N SER A 45 -0.10 -2.75 -7.28
CA SER A 45 -0.41 -3.95 -6.47
C SER A 45 -0.54 -5.24 -7.29
N GLY A 46 -0.50 -5.16 -8.62
CA GLY A 46 -0.76 -6.28 -9.54
C GLY A 46 -2.23 -6.46 -9.91
N GLY A 47 -3.16 -5.86 -9.16
CA GLY A 47 -4.59 -5.91 -9.44
C GLY A 47 -4.96 -5.19 -10.74
N LYS A 48 -5.96 -5.71 -11.46
CA LYS A 48 -6.54 -5.05 -12.64
C LYS A 48 -7.75 -4.23 -12.20
N LYS A 49 -7.84 -2.99 -12.67
CA LYS A 49 -8.97 -2.09 -12.37
C LYS A 49 -9.46 -1.41 -13.64
N THR A 50 -10.77 -1.41 -13.83
CA THR A 50 -11.43 -0.68 -14.91
C THR A 50 -11.77 0.73 -14.43
N VAL A 51 -11.42 1.74 -15.22
CA VAL A 51 -11.73 3.15 -14.98
C VAL A 51 -12.38 3.76 -16.24
N PRO A 52 -13.21 4.81 -16.13
CA PRO A 52 -13.73 5.48 -17.31
C PRO A 52 -12.60 6.19 -18.07
N SER A 53 -12.64 6.18 -19.40
CA SER A 53 -11.58 6.77 -20.24
C SER A 53 -11.51 8.31 -20.17
N THR A 54 -12.49 8.95 -19.52
CA THR A 54 -12.54 10.40 -19.27
C THR A 54 -11.67 10.85 -18.09
N VAL A 55 -11.11 9.91 -17.32
CA VAL A 55 -10.26 10.20 -16.18
C VAL A 55 -8.89 10.73 -16.61
N ARG A 56 -8.29 11.56 -15.77
CA ARG A 56 -6.96 12.11 -16.02
C ARG A 56 -5.87 11.25 -15.37
N ALA A 57 -4.69 11.28 -15.97
CA ALA A 57 -3.46 10.73 -15.41
C ALA A 57 -2.24 11.51 -15.91
N GLN A 58 -1.15 11.48 -15.15
CA GLN A 58 0.13 12.01 -15.59
C GLN A 58 0.91 10.91 -16.32
N ILE A 59 1.55 11.25 -17.44
CA ILE A 59 2.37 10.30 -18.19
C ILE A 59 3.74 10.21 -17.51
N GLY A 60 4.19 9.00 -17.21
CA GLY A 60 5.50 8.71 -16.64
C GLY A 60 5.44 8.03 -15.27
N ILE A 61 6.64 7.75 -14.74
CA ILE A 61 6.85 7.11 -13.44
C ILE A 61 7.08 8.19 -12.37
N VAL A 62 6.52 8.00 -11.17
CA VAL A 62 6.75 8.92 -10.05
C VAL A 62 8.23 8.91 -9.65
N ALA A 63 8.83 10.10 -9.50
CA ALA A 63 10.21 10.26 -9.07
C ALA A 63 10.52 9.63 -7.68
N GLY A 64 11.81 9.43 -7.40
CA GLY A 64 12.28 8.87 -6.13
C GLY A 64 12.15 7.34 -6.03
N GLY A 65 12.20 6.64 -7.16
CA GLY A 65 12.33 5.18 -7.20
C GLY A 65 13.58 4.67 -6.46
N GLY A 66 13.58 3.40 -6.06
CA GLY A 66 14.71 2.77 -5.36
C GLY A 66 14.94 3.22 -3.90
N ARG A 67 14.07 4.07 -3.35
CA ARG A 67 14.17 4.58 -1.98
C ARG A 67 14.21 3.46 -0.91
N THR A 68 13.63 2.30 -1.21
CA THR A 68 13.58 1.14 -0.30
C THR A 68 14.82 0.26 -0.36
N ASP A 69 15.65 0.40 -1.39
CA ASP A 69 16.80 -0.47 -1.62
C ASP A 69 17.89 -0.21 -0.59
N LYS A 70 17.98 1.04 -0.13
CA LYS A 70 18.86 1.41 0.98
C LYS A 70 18.26 0.95 2.33
N PRO A 71 18.93 0.05 3.07
CA PRO A 71 18.47 -0.34 4.39
C PRO A 71 18.53 0.84 5.37
N LEU A 72 17.63 0.85 6.36
CA LEU A 72 17.62 1.88 7.40
C LEU A 72 18.86 1.81 8.30
N LEU A 73 19.46 0.63 8.47
CA LEU A 73 20.66 0.31 9.26
C LEU A 73 20.56 0.58 10.78
N LYS A 74 20.02 1.72 11.21
CA LYS A 74 19.97 2.14 12.62
C LYS A 74 18.55 2.47 13.05
N ALA A 75 18.23 2.21 14.32
CA ALA A 75 16.94 2.54 14.92
C ALA A 75 16.62 4.05 14.87
N GLY A 76 17.63 4.92 15.03
CA GLY A 76 17.44 6.37 14.94
C GLY A 76 16.90 6.84 13.58
N ARG A 77 17.32 6.20 12.47
CA ARG A 77 16.75 6.49 11.14
C ARG A 77 15.29 6.04 11.02
N ALA A 78 14.91 4.96 11.69
CA ALA A 78 13.52 4.55 11.79
C ALA A 78 12.71 5.55 12.62
N TYR A 79 13.21 6.00 13.76
CA TYR A 79 12.58 7.03 14.59
C TYR A 79 12.22 8.28 13.78
N HIS A 80 13.20 8.92 13.12
CA HIS A 80 12.95 10.11 12.32
C HIS A 80 11.99 9.86 11.14
N LYS A 81 12.03 8.66 10.53
CA LYS A 81 11.11 8.27 9.45
C LYS A 81 9.66 8.20 9.91
N TYR A 82 9.38 7.74 11.13
CA TYR A 82 8.02 7.60 11.65
C TYR A 82 7.54 8.88 12.35
N ALA A 83 8.45 9.63 12.99
CA ALA A 83 8.13 10.91 13.65
C ALA A 83 7.45 11.92 12.71
N VAL A 84 7.90 12.01 11.45
CA VAL A 84 7.30 12.91 10.45
C VAL A 84 5.99 12.39 9.82
N LYS A 85 5.55 11.18 10.20
CA LYS A 85 4.37 10.52 9.60
C LYS A 85 3.23 10.36 10.60
N ARG A 86 3.44 9.55 11.65
CA ARG A 86 2.47 9.27 12.73
C ARG A 86 3.14 8.44 13.82
N ASN A 87 2.57 8.49 15.03
CA ASN A 87 3.01 7.69 16.17
C ASN A 87 2.61 6.22 16.01
N CYS A 88 3.40 5.46 15.24
CA CYS A 88 3.20 4.01 15.05
C CYS A 88 4.49 3.19 15.24
N TRP A 89 5.54 3.81 15.76
CA TRP A 89 6.85 3.21 16.05
C TRP A 89 7.39 3.80 17.36
N PRO A 90 7.97 3.00 18.27
CA PRO A 90 8.20 1.54 18.19
C PRO A 90 6.93 0.70 18.39
N LYS A 91 6.93 -0.55 17.89
CA LYS A 91 5.81 -1.49 18.07
C LYS A 91 6.20 -2.58 19.06
N ILE A 92 5.46 -2.69 20.17
CA ILE A 92 5.60 -3.77 21.14
C ILE A 92 4.88 -5.01 20.60
N ARG A 93 5.56 -6.16 20.58
CA ARG A 93 4.96 -7.44 20.14
C ARG A 93 3.85 -7.85 21.10
N GLY A 94 2.72 -8.32 20.59
CA GLY A 94 1.58 -8.73 21.41
C GLY A 94 1.89 -9.83 22.44
N VAL A 95 2.80 -10.74 22.10
CA VAL A 95 3.26 -11.81 23.01
C VAL A 95 4.08 -11.32 24.21
N ALA A 96 4.67 -10.13 24.10
CA ALA A 96 5.45 -9.52 25.18
C ALA A 96 4.57 -8.68 26.13
N LYS A 97 3.26 -8.67 25.92
CA LYS A 97 2.31 -7.92 26.73
C LYS A 97 1.61 -8.83 27.73
N ASN A 98 0.91 -8.22 28.68
CA ASN A 98 0.03 -8.94 29.60
C ASN A 98 -1.24 -9.42 28.87
N PRO A 99 -1.90 -10.50 29.33
CA PRO A 99 -3.14 -11.01 28.74
C PRO A 99 -4.25 -9.96 28.62
N VAL A 100 -4.27 -8.98 29.54
CA VAL A 100 -5.23 -7.88 29.56
C VAL A 100 -5.07 -6.92 28.37
N GLU A 101 -3.86 -6.77 27.83
CA GLU A 101 -3.57 -5.80 26.77
C GLU A 101 -3.57 -6.42 25.37
N HIS A 102 -3.34 -7.73 25.26
CA HIS A 102 -3.26 -8.41 23.97
C HIS A 102 -3.74 -9.86 24.07
N PRO A 103 -4.52 -10.35 23.09
CA PRO A 103 -4.96 -11.76 23.04
C PRO A 103 -3.84 -12.81 23.00
N HIS A 104 -2.59 -12.40 22.81
CA HIS A 104 -1.43 -13.30 22.74
C HIS A 104 -0.52 -13.14 23.97
N GLY A 105 -0.93 -12.30 24.94
CA GLY A 105 -0.12 -11.94 26.10
C GLY A 105 -0.18 -12.98 27.21
N GLY A 106 0.85 -12.95 28.07
CA GLY A 106 0.99 -13.82 29.24
C GLY A 106 1.53 -15.23 28.98
N GLY A 107 1.31 -16.11 29.95
CA GLY A 107 1.93 -17.42 30.02
C GLY A 107 3.36 -17.39 30.58
N ASN A 108 3.85 -18.55 31.01
CA ASN A 108 5.21 -18.69 31.56
C ASN A 108 6.30 -18.66 30.47
N HIS A 109 5.92 -18.94 29.22
CA HIS A 109 6.79 -18.85 28.05
C HIS A 109 6.12 -17.97 26.99
N GLN A 110 6.90 -17.18 26.26
CA GLN A 110 6.39 -16.36 25.16
C GLN A 110 5.99 -17.22 23.97
N HIS A 111 4.71 -17.55 23.87
CA HIS A 111 4.11 -18.27 22.75
C HIS A 111 2.67 -17.77 22.54
N ILE A 112 2.11 -17.98 21.35
CA ILE A 112 0.78 -17.46 20.99
C ILE A 112 -0.34 -18.30 21.65
N GLY A 113 -0.11 -19.60 21.86
CA GLY A 113 -1.07 -20.54 22.45
C GLY A 113 -2.22 -20.97 21.52
N MET A 114 -2.58 -20.16 20.52
CA MET A 114 -3.64 -20.41 19.55
C MET A 114 -3.19 -20.12 18.10
N PRO A 115 -3.94 -20.56 17.07
CA PRO A 115 -3.66 -20.20 15.69
C PRO A 115 -3.69 -18.69 15.48
N SER A 116 -2.66 -18.13 14.82
CA SER A 116 -2.58 -16.69 14.56
C SER A 116 -3.50 -16.20 13.43
N THR A 117 -4.11 -17.13 12.67
CA THR A 117 -5.04 -16.82 11.59
C THR A 117 -6.45 -16.66 12.14
N THR A 118 -7.00 -15.45 12.06
CA THR A 118 -8.36 -15.13 12.53
C THR A 118 -9.33 -14.94 11.37
N GLY A 119 -10.57 -15.39 11.52
CA GLY A 119 -11.64 -15.21 10.53
C GLY A 119 -12.01 -13.74 10.32
N ARG A 120 -12.35 -13.37 9.08
CA ARG A 120 -12.66 -11.97 8.69
C ARG A 120 -13.88 -11.39 9.38
N MET A 121 -14.86 -12.23 9.72
CA MET A 121 -16.14 -11.82 10.33
C MET A 121 -16.16 -12.00 11.85
N ARG A 122 -14.99 -12.22 12.48
CA ARG A 122 -14.88 -12.24 13.94
C ARG A 122 -15.20 -10.82 14.46
N PRO A 123 -16.01 -10.69 15.53
CA PRO A 123 -16.33 -9.39 16.12
C PRO A 123 -15.07 -8.65 16.61
#